data_AF-A0A0Q4XFZ5-F1
#
_entry.id   AF-A0A0Q4XFZ5-F1
#
_cell.length_a   1.000
_cell.length_b   1.000
_cell.length_c   1.000
_cell.angle_alpha   90.00
_cell.angle_beta   90.00
_cell.angle_gamma   90.00
#
_symmetry.space_group_name_H-M   'P 1'
#
loop_
_entity.id
_entity.type
_entity.pdbx_description
1 polymer ?
#
loop_
_entity_poly.entity_id
_entity_poly.type
_entity_poly.pdbx_seq_one_letter_code
_entity_poly.pdbx_strand_id
1 'polypeptide(L)'
;MPSLSDPIRIGAIEAKNRIFMAPLTRGRATRAHVPTPIMVEYYTQRAEAGLIITEATGISQEGLGWPYAPGIWSDEQVAAWKPIVKAVHDAGGRIVCQLWHMGRIVHPDFLDGAKPISASATTAPDAAHTYAGKKPYAEARALPVAEIPRLLADYDRAARNAIAAGFDGVQIHAANGYLIDQFLRDGSNFRDDRYGGSIENRVRLLTEVTRTVADAIGADRTGVRLSPNGAIQGVDDSDPDALFGAAAAALSEIGIAFLELREPGPEGTFGTSNHAPVAPTIKAAFDGPLVLNSDYDGPKAQAVLDAGQADAIAFGRPFIANPDLPARLIEGAPLNKDEQKTWYSQGPEGYIDYPVRSGARAA
;
A
#
# COMPACT_ATOMS: atom_id res chain seq x y z
N MET A 1 -6.57 -21.43 17.95
CA MET A 1 -5.78 -20.27 17.48
C MET A 1 -5.89 -20.27 15.96
N PRO A 2 -5.99 -19.10 15.31
CA PRO A 2 -6.14 -19.02 13.86
C PRO A 2 -4.89 -19.55 13.12
N SER A 3 -5.10 -20.43 12.15
CA SER A 3 -4.08 -20.87 11.21
C SER A 3 -3.96 -19.92 10.02
N LEU A 4 -2.77 -19.84 9.39
CA LEU A 4 -2.60 -19.19 8.10
C LEU A 4 -3.61 -19.66 7.04
N SER A 5 -4.05 -20.92 7.10
CA SER A 5 -5.03 -21.51 6.17
C SER A 5 -6.49 -21.18 6.49
N ASP A 6 -6.78 -20.68 7.69
CA ASP A 6 -8.16 -20.40 8.10
C ASP A 6 -8.69 -19.15 7.39
N PRO A 7 -9.97 -19.15 6.98
CA PRO A 7 -10.60 -17.95 6.44
C PRO A 7 -10.69 -16.83 7.49
N ILE A 8 -10.79 -15.59 7.01
CA ILE A 8 -11.01 -14.40 7.82
C ILE A 8 -11.95 -13.44 7.11
N ARG A 9 -12.86 -12.82 7.85
CA ARG A 9 -13.65 -11.69 7.37
C ARG A 9 -12.97 -10.38 7.75
N ILE A 10 -12.77 -9.51 6.77
CA ILE A 10 -12.20 -8.17 6.92
C ILE A 10 -13.21 -7.15 6.38
N GLY A 11 -13.90 -6.48 7.29
CA GLY A 11 -15.04 -5.62 6.93
C GLY A 11 -16.09 -6.40 6.13
N ALA A 12 -16.32 -5.99 4.88
CA ALA A 12 -17.22 -6.63 3.92
C ALA A 12 -16.58 -7.77 3.11
N ILE A 13 -15.27 -8.01 3.26
CA ILE A 13 -14.50 -8.92 2.40
C ILE A 13 -14.28 -10.25 3.12
N GLU A 14 -14.69 -11.35 2.49
CA GLU A 14 -14.41 -12.71 2.96
C GLU A 14 -13.13 -13.22 2.28
N ALA A 15 -12.04 -13.28 3.05
CA ALA A 15 -10.76 -13.82 2.61
C ALA A 15 -10.66 -15.31 2.96
N LYS A 16 -10.22 -16.13 2.01
CA LYS A 16 -10.18 -17.60 2.14
C LYS A 16 -9.04 -18.14 3.01
N ASN A 17 -8.06 -17.30 3.31
CA ASN A 17 -6.92 -17.61 4.18
C ASN A 17 -6.35 -16.29 4.74
N ARG A 18 -5.37 -16.37 5.66
CA ARG A 18 -4.72 -15.22 6.31
C ARG A 18 -3.38 -14.83 5.68
N ILE A 19 -3.15 -15.25 4.43
CA ILE A 19 -1.93 -15.01 3.65
C ILE A 19 -2.25 -13.98 2.57
N PHE A 20 -1.89 -12.73 2.80
CA PHE A 20 -2.23 -11.63 1.91
C PHE A 20 -1.06 -11.28 0.99
N MET A 21 -1.38 -10.85 -0.23
CA MET A 21 -0.40 -10.25 -1.12
C MET A 21 -0.27 -8.77 -0.77
N ALA A 22 0.91 -8.39 -0.30
CA ALA A 22 1.24 -7.00 0.01
C ALA A 22 1.26 -6.15 -1.28
N PRO A 23 1.06 -4.83 -1.18
CA PRO A 23 1.12 -3.92 -2.31
C PRO A 23 2.55 -3.82 -2.86
N LEU A 24 2.70 -4.02 -4.17
CA LEU A 24 4.00 -4.14 -4.85
C LEU A 24 3.99 -3.36 -6.16
N THR A 25 4.57 -2.16 -6.21
CA THR A 25 4.73 -1.41 -7.47
C THR A 25 5.56 -2.21 -8.48
N ARG A 26 5.02 -2.46 -9.68
CA ARG A 26 5.71 -3.27 -10.71
C ARG A 26 6.05 -2.49 -11.98
N GLY A 27 5.37 -1.39 -12.31
CA GLY A 27 5.75 -0.60 -13.49
C GLY A 27 5.39 -1.24 -14.83
N ARG A 28 4.24 -1.95 -14.89
CA ARG A 28 3.74 -2.62 -16.12
C ARG A 28 2.54 -1.92 -16.77
N ALA A 29 2.12 -0.77 -16.25
CA ALA A 29 1.14 0.08 -16.91
C ALA A 29 1.78 0.80 -18.12
N THR A 30 0.95 1.46 -18.93
CA THR A 30 1.45 2.29 -20.03
C THR A 30 2.14 3.56 -19.51
N ARG A 31 2.79 4.31 -20.40
CA ARG A 31 3.30 5.65 -20.08
C ARG A 31 2.20 6.63 -19.66
N ALA A 32 0.96 6.43 -20.10
CA ALA A 32 -0.21 7.20 -19.69
C ALA A 32 -0.84 6.66 -18.37
N HIS A 33 -0.14 5.77 -17.67
CA HIS A 33 -0.58 5.20 -16.40
C HIS A 33 -1.88 4.36 -16.52
N VAL A 34 -2.13 3.80 -17.70
CA VAL A 34 -3.27 2.90 -17.96
C VAL A 34 -2.82 1.45 -17.75
N PRO A 35 -3.52 0.64 -16.94
CA PRO A 35 -3.23 -0.79 -16.81
C PRO A 35 -3.18 -1.51 -18.17
N THR A 36 -2.38 -2.57 -18.25
CA THR A 36 -2.15 -3.33 -19.49
C THR A 36 -2.64 -4.78 -19.38
N PRO A 37 -2.90 -5.46 -20.50
CA PRO A 37 -3.39 -6.85 -20.47
C PRO A 37 -2.51 -7.84 -19.71
N ILE A 38 -1.17 -7.65 -19.68
CA ILE A 38 -0.26 -8.55 -18.94
C ILE A 38 -0.54 -8.54 -17.42
N MET A 39 -1.10 -7.44 -16.89
CA MET A 39 -1.46 -7.34 -15.48
C MET A 39 -2.63 -8.26 -15.13
N VAL A 40 -3.50 -8.62 -16.08
CA VAL A 40 -4.60 -9.58 -15.88
C VAL A 40 -4.01 -10.92 -15.45
N GLU A 41 -3.05 -11.44 -16.21
CA GLU A 41 -2.39 -12.71 -15.91
C GLU A 41 -1.66 -12.66 -14.56
N TYR A 42 -0.92 -11.58 -14.29
CA TYR A 42 -0.16 -11.43 -13.04
C TYR A 42 -1.03 -11.53 -11.78
N TYR A 43 -2.15 -10.81 -11.74
CA TYR A 43 -3.03 -10.84 -10.59
C TYR A 43 -3.85 -12.13 -10.53
N THR A 44 -4.27 -12.69 -11.67
CA THR A 44 -4.98 -13.99 -11.73
C THR A 44 -4.13 -15.12 -11.17
N GLN A 45 -2.85 -15.18 -11.55
CA GLN A 45 -1.89 -16.16 -11.02
C GLN A 45 -1.78 -16.13 -9.49
N ARG A 46 -2.09 -14.99 -8.85
CA ARG A 46 -1.97 -14.77 -7.39
C ARG A 46 -3.30 -14.77 -6.67
N ALA A 47 -4.39 -15.12 -7.35
CA ALA A 47 -5.74 -15.14 -6.78
C ALA A 47 -5.92 -16.15 -5.64
N GLU A 48 -4.96 -17.05 -5.39
CA GLU A 48 -4.92 -17.91 -4.20
C GLU A 48 -4.68 -17.14 -2.89
N ALA A 49 -4.14 -15.92 -2.95
CA ALA A 49 -4.01 -15.05 -1.78
C ALA A 49 -5.38 -14.87 -1.10
N GLY A 50 -5.40 -14.78 0.23
CA GLY A 50 -6.60 -14.47 0.98
C GLY A 50 -7.18 -13.12 0.56
N LEU A 51 -6.28 -12.14 0.39
CA LEU A 51 -6.56 -10.83 -0.18
C LEU A 51 -5.35 -10.36 -0.99
N ILE A 52 -5.61 -9.82 -2.19
CA ILE A 52 -4.63 -9.07 -2.96
C ILE A 52 -4.79 -7.59 -2.66
N ILE A 53 -3.71 -6.94 -2.27
CA ILE A 53 -3.61 -5.48 -2.26
C ILE A 53 -2.80 -5.11 -3.50
N THR A 54 -3.38 -4.31 -4.40
CA THR A 54 -2.71 -3.98 -5.67
C THR A 54 -1.38 -3.27 -5.47
N GLU A 55 -0.60 -3.18 -6.53
CA GLU A 55 0.37 -2.10 -6.64
C GLU A 55 -0.23 -0.72 -6.31
N ALA A 56 0.62 0.16 -5.77
CA ALA A 56 0.24 1.51 -5.45
C ALA A 56 -0.24 2.24 -6.72
N THR A 57 -1.47 2.74 -6.68
CA THR A 57 -2.21 3.25 -7.85
C THR A 57 -2.54 4.73 -7.63
N GLY A 58 -2.09 5.58 -8.55
CA GLY A 58 -2.19 7.04 -8.41
C GLY A 58 -3.64 7.54 -8.42
N ILE A 59 -3.98 8.43 -7.48
CA ILE A 59 -5.30 9.08 -7.41
C ILE A 59 -5.43 10.29 -8.37
N SER A 60 -4.29 10.79 -8.85
CA SER A 60 -4.16 11.94 -9.75
C SER A 60 -2.78 11.92 -10.41
N GLN A 61 -2.60 12.71 -11.47
CA GLN A 61 -1.28 12.94 -12.07
C GLN A 61 -0.32 13.63 -11.08
N GLU A 62 -0.81 14.58 -10.27
CA GLU A 62 -0.01 15.26 -9.24
C GLU A 62 0.57 14.29 -8.21
N GLY A 63 -0.17 13.22 -7.91
CA GLY A 63 0.21 12.21 -6.94
C GLY A 63 1.03 11.05 -7.50
N LEU A 64 1.29 10.98 -8.82
CA LEU A 64 1.93 9.82 -9.45
C LEU A 64 3.20 10.18 -10.22
N GLY A 65 4.35 9.83 -9.65
CA GLY A 65 5.69 10.08 -10.19
C GLY A 65 6.50 8.81 -10.46
N TRP A 66 5.88 7.63 -10.49
CA TRP A 66 6.56 6.37 -10.78
C TRP A 66 6.37 5.98 -12.26
N PRO A 67 7.46 5.82 -13.04
CA PRO A 67 7.34 5.41 -14.44
C PRO A 67 6.55 4.11 -14.58
N TYR A 68 5.51 4.13 -15.42
CA TYR A 68 4.71 2.96 -15.75
C TYR A 68 3.93 2.35 -14.57
N ALA A 69 3.77 3.06 -13.45
CA ALA A 69 2.77 2.72 -12.43
C ALA A 69 1.36 3.09 -12.93
N PRO A 70 0.31 2.38 -12.52
CA PRO A 70 -1.06 2.67 -12.93
C PRO A 70 -1.69 3.82 -12.13
N GLY A 71 -2.71 4.43 -12.73
CA GLY A 71 -3.63 5.37 -12.10
C GLY A 71 -5.06 4.81 -11.98
N ILE A 72 -5.93 5.57 -11.31
CA ILE A 72 -7.38 5.29 -11.19
C ILE A 72 -8.22 6.58 -11.23
N TRP A 73 -7.73 7.65 -11.86
CA TRP A 73 -8.43 8.94 -11.92
C TRP A 73 -9.27 9.15 -13.18
N SER A 74 -9.02 8.39 -14.25
CA SER A 74 -9.72 8.52 -15.54
C SER A 74 -10.60 7.31 -15.87
N ASP A 75 -11.60 7.53 -16.72
CA ASP A 75 -12.49 6.47 -17.21
C ASP A 75 -11.73 5.38 -17.99
N GLU A 76 -10.68 5.76 -18.73
CA GLU A 76 -9.81 4.83 -19.45
C GLU A 76 -9.07 3.89 -18.48
N GLN A 77 -8.53 4.45 -17.40
CA GLN A 77 -7.87 3.66 -16.35
C GLN A 77 -8.86 2.72 -15.66
N VAL A 78 -10.06 3.21 -15.32
CA VAL A 78 -11.13 2.39 -14.75
C VAL A 78 -11.50 1.24 -15.69
N ALA A 79 -11.69 1.51 -16.98
CA ALA A 79 -12.02 0.50 -17.98
C ALA A 79 -10.91 -0.56 -18.12
N ALA A 80 -9.65 -0.16 -18.04
CA ALA A 80 -8.50 -1.06 -18.10
C ALA A 80 -8.31 -1.90 -16.82
N TRP A 81 -8.75 -1.42 -15.65
CA TRP A 81 -8.75 -2.19 -14.41
C TRP A 81 -9.84 -3.27 -14.35
N LYS A 82 -11.01 -3.03 -14.95
CA LYS A 82 -12.14 -3.98 -14.95
C LYS A 82 -11.78 -5.43 -15.33
N PRO A 83 -11.08 -5.71 -16.45
CA PRO A 83 -10.72 -7.08 -16.80
C PRO A 83 -9.76 -7.73 -15.80
N ILE A 84 -8.88 -6.95 -15.17
CA ILE A 84 -7.94 -7.45 -14.15
C ILE A 84 -8.72 -7.90 -12.91
N VAL A 85 -9.59 -7.03 -12.40
CA VAL A 85 -10.39 -7.33 -11.21
C VAL A 85 -11.34 -8.50 -11.47
N LYS A 86 -12.01 -8.49 -12.63
CA LYS A 86 -12.89 -9.59 -13.05
C LYS A 86 -12.14 -10.93 -13.08
N ALA A 87 -10.94 -10.98 -13.64
CA ALA A 87 -10.18 -12.23 -13.72
C ALA A 87 -9.78 -12.77 -12.34
N VAL A 88 -9.44 -11.88 -11.40
CA VAL A 88 -9.21 -12.28 -10.00
C VAL A 88 -10.48 -12.84 -9.36
N HIS A 89 -11.64 -12.21 -9.59
CA HIS A 89 -12.92 -12.70 -9.09
C HIS A 89 -13.35 -14.03 -9.72
N ASP A 90 -13.15 -14.19 -11.03
CA ASP A 90 -13.41 -15.45 -11.76
C ASP A 90 -12.54 -16.59 -11.20
N ALA A 91 -11.32 -16.29 -10.76
CA ALA A 91 -10.43 -17.23 -10.07
C ALA A 91 -10.72 -17.38 -8.55
N GLY A 92 -11.82 -16.79 -8.05
CA GLY A 92 -12.23 -16.88 -6.64
C GLY A 92 -11.34 -16.11 -5.67
N GLY A 93 -10.62 -15.09 -6.15
CA GLY A 93 -9.81 -14.19 -5.35
C GLY A 93 -10.58 -12.97 -4.84
N ARG A 94 -9.91 -12.17 -4.00
CA ARG A 94 -10.35 -10.84 -3.54
C ARG A 94 -9.23 -9.84 -3.77
N ILE A 95 -9.58 -8.62 -4.14
CA ILE A 95 -8.62 -7.59 -4.52
C ILE A 95 -9.08 -6.19 -4.12
N VAL A 96 -8.21 -5.44 -3.45
CA VAL A 96 -8.42 -4.04 -3.09
C VAL A 96 -7.38 -3.14 -3.76
N CYS A 97 -7.82 -1.96 -4.21
CA CYS A 97 -6.94 -0.99 -4.86
C CYS A 97 -6.18 -0.17 -3.81
N GLN A 98 -4.85 -0.17 -3.85
CA GLN A 98 -4.07 0.73 -3.00
C GLN A 98 -4.03 2.15 -3.59
N LEU A 99 -4.70 3.10 -2.96
CA LEU A 99 -4.77 4.50 -3.39
C LEU A 99 -3.52 5.25 -2.96
N TRP A 100 -2.92 5.97 -3.91
CA TRP A 100 -1.58 6.54 -3.74
C TRP A 100 -1.49 8.00 -4.13
N HIS A 101 -0.88 8.78 -3.23
CA HIS A 101 -0.34 10.10 -3.54
C HIS A 101 1.11 10.18 -3.03
N MET A 102 2.07 10.27 -3.94
CA MET A 102 3.50 10.20 -3.64
C MET A 102 4.06 11.44 -2.92
N GLY A 103 3.39 12.59 -3.04
CA GLY A 103 3.83 13.82 -2.38
C GLY A 103 5.20 14.27 -2.91
N ARG A 104 6.15 14.60 -2.02
CA ARG A 104 7.48 15.12 -2.41
C ARG A 104 8.35 14.15 -3.22
N ILE A 105 7.90 12.91 -3.40
CA ILE A 105 8.58 11.86 -4.15
C ILE A 105 8.24 11.94 -5.66
N VAL A 106 7.31 12.81 -6.07
CA VAL A 106 7.06 13.06 -7.50
C VAL A 106 8.13 14.01 -8.05
N HIS A 107 8.74 13.65 -9.19
CA HIS A 107 9.68 14.53 -9.88
C HIS A 107 8.92 15.51 -10.81
N PRO A 108 9.37 16.79 -10.95
CA PRO A 108 8.72 17.78 -11.83
C PRO A 108 8.53 17.35 -13.30
N ASP A 109 9.31 16.39 -13.78
CA ASP A 109 9.15 15.76 -15.11
C ASP A 109 7.75 15.15 -15.34
N PHE A 110 7.04 14.78 -14.26
CA PHE A 110 5.68 14.24 -14.31
C PHE A 110 4.60 15.33 -14.20
N LEU A 111 5.00 16.58 -13.97
CA LEU A 111 4.13 17.70 -13.60
C LEU A 111 4.36 18.92 -14.52
N ASP A 112 4.85 18.70 -15.74
CA ASP A 112 5.19 19.76 -16.70
C ASP A 112 6.10 20.86 -16.10
N GLY A 113 7.03 20.46 -15.22
CA GLY A 113 7.96 21.36 -14.54
C GLY A 113 7.43 21.98 -13.25
N ALA A 114 6.17 21.75 -12.88
CA ALA A 114 5.64 22.20 -11.59
C ALA A 114 6.29 21.44 -10.41
N LYS A 115 6.36 22.10 -9.25
CA LYS A 115 6.88 21.48 -8.01
C LYS A 115 5.90 20.42 -7.50
N PRO A 116 6.40 19.27 -6.99
CA PRO A 116 5.56 18.33 -6.25
C PRO A 116 5.04 18.96 -4.95
N ILE A 117 4.03 18.35 -4.33
CA ILE A 117 3.45 18.83 -3.07
C ILE A 117 3.88 18.00 -1.86
N SER A 118 3.89 18.61 -0.68
CA SER A 118 4.17 17.96 0.60
C SER A 118 3.50 18.69 1.76
N ALA A 119 3.66 18.19 2.98
CA ALA A 119 3.30 18.92 4.20
C ALA A 119 4.07 20.25 4.30
N SER A 120 5.37 20.23 4.03
CA SER A 120 6.28 21.38 4.08
C SER A 120 7.25 21.40 2.91
N ALA A 121 7.84 22.57 2.63
CA ALA A 121 8.85 22.73 1.60
C ALA A 121 10.13 21.97 1.99
N THR A 122 10.29 20.78 1.43
CA THR A 122 11.38 19.84 1.73
C THR A 122 11.76 19.07 0.46
N THR A 123 12.99 18.58 0.42
CA THR A 123 13.50 17.73 -0.68
C THR A 123 13.78 16.34 -0.14
N ALA A 124 13.25 15.30 -0.78
CA ALA A 124 13.59 13.94 -0.42
C ALA A 124 15.08 13.62 -0.73
N PRO A 125 15.72 12.73 0.04
CA PRO A 125 17.07 12.26 -0.28
C PRO A 125 17.08 11.40 -1.55
N ASP A 126 18.27 11.12 -2.08
CA ASP A 126 18.49 10.28 -3.27
C ASP A 126 17.90 10.85 -4.56
N ALA A 127 17.37 9.97 -5.43
CA ALA A 127 16.93 10.28 -6.78
C ALA A 127 15.60 9.59 -7.12
N ALA A 128 14.73 10.32 -7.83
CA ALA A 128 13.50 9.83 -8.42
C ALA A 128 13.78 8.94 -9.64
N HIS A 129 12.93 7.93 -9.86
CA HIS A 129 12.87 7.27 -11.16
C HIS A 129 12.06 8.15 -12.12
N THR A 130 12.61 8.43 -13.30
CA THR A 130 11.91 9.16 -14.37
C THR A 130 11.99 8.38 -15.67
N TYR A 131 11.22 8.80 -16.69
CA TYR A 131 11.33 8.21 -18.03
C TYR A 131 12.72 8.43 -18.69
N ALA A 132 13.51 9.37 -18.18
CA ALA A 132 14.86 9.68 -18.66
C ALA A 132 15.96 9.15 -17.71
N GLY A 133 15.64 8.18 -16.85
CA GLY A 133 16.55 7.63 -15.85
C GLY A 133 16.41 8.29 -14.48
N LYS A 134 17.38 8.05 -13.58
CA LYS A 134 17.33 8.62 -12.23
C LYS A 134 17.69 10.11 -12.26
N LYS A 135 16.88 10.94 -11.58
CA LYS A 135 17.13 12.37 -11.41
C LYS A 135 17.00 12.77 -9.93
N PRO A 136 17.78 13.75 -9.43
CA PRO A 136 17.61 14.24 -8.06
C PRO A 136 16.18 14.70 -7.81
N TYR A 137 15.66 14.47 -6.59
CA TYR A 137 14.37 15.06 -6.23
C TYR A 137 14.45 16.59 -6.24
N ALA A 138 13.32 17.23 -6.56
CA ALA A 138 13.16 18.67 -6.43
C ALA A 138 12.51 19.01 -5.09
N GLU A 139 12.74 20.24 -4.62
CA GLU A 139 12.04 20.76 -3.44
C GLU A 139 10.53 20.83 -3.71
N ALA A 140 9.74 20.19 -2.85
CA ALA A 140 8.29 20.28 -2.89
C ALA A 140 7.79 21.65 -2.45
N ARG A 141 6.61 22.05 -2.92
CA ARG A 141 5.84 23.15 -2.33
C ARG A 141 5.03 22.63 -1.13
N ALA A 142 4.95 23.42 -0.07
CA ALA A 142 4.01 23.14 1.02
C ALA A 142 2.56 23.29 0.50
N LEU A 143 1.71 22.29 0.73
CA LEU A 143 0.32 22.33 0.30
C LEU A 143 -0.47 23.34 1.15
N PRO A 144 -1.04 24.41 0.57
CA PRO A 144 -1.87 25.35 1.32
C PRO A 144 -3.13 24.69 1.88
N VAL A 145 -3.60 25.14 3.04
CA VAL A 145 -4.85 24.64 3.65
C VAL A 145 -6.04 24.73 2.68
N ALA A 146 -6.09 25.79 1.87
CA ALA A 146 -7.13 25.99 0.86
C ALA A 146 -7.12 24.95 -0.27
N GLU A 147 -6.02 24.21 -0.47
CA GLU A 147 -5.93 23.13 -1.46
C GLU A 147 -6.26 21.75 -0.91
N ILE A 148 -6.37 21.59 0.43
CA ILE A 148 -6.73 20.31 1.06
C ILE A 148 -8.09 19.79 0.56
N PRO A 149 -9.15 20.61 0.41
CA PRO A 149 -10.42 20.13 -0.13
C PRO A 149 -10.32 19.49 -1.51
N ARG A 150 -9.44 20.00 -2.39
CA ARG A 150 -9.19 19.39 -3.71
C ARG A 150 -8.49 18.04 -3.56
N LEU A 151 -7.50 17.93 -2.68
CA LEU A 151 -6.83 16.66 -2.39
C LEU A 151 -7.83 15.61 -1.89
N LEU A 152 -8.75 15.98 -0.98
CA LEU A 152 -9.80 15.09 -0.50
C LEU A 152 -10.73 14.65 -1.66
N ALA A 153 -11.10 15.57 -2.55
CA ALA A 153 -11.90 15.25 -3.73
C ALA A 153 -11.18 14.28 -4.69
N ASP A 154 -9.85 14.34 -4.79
CA ASP A 154 -9.07 13.37 -5.58
C ASP A 154 -9.12 11.96 -4.96
N TYR A 155 -9.06 11.84 -3.63
CA TYR A 155 -9.25 10.56 -2.94
C TYR A 155 -10.68 10.03 -3.05
N ASP A 156 -11.71 10.87 -2.90
CA ASP A 156 -13.13 10.48 -3.11
C ASP A 156 -13.33 9.92 -4.53
N ARG A 157 -12.88 10.67 -5.55
CA ARG A 157 -12.99 10.25 -6.95
C ARG A 157 -12.26 8.93 -7.19
N ALA A 158 -11.02 8.79 -6.71
CA ALA A 158 -10.24 7.58 -6.88
C ALA A 158 -10.88 6.36 -6.19
N ALA A 159 -11.45 6.54 -5.00
CA ALA A 159 -12.16 5.47 -4.29
C ALA A 159 -13.42 5.03 -5.06
N ARG A 160 -14.23 5.98 -5.54
CA ARG A 160 -15.42 5.68 -6.38
C ARG A 160 -15.04 4.97 -7.68
N ASN A 161 -13.96 5.42 -8.31
CA ASN A 161 -13.43 4.82 -9.53
C ASN A 161 -12.93 3.39 -9.28
N ALA A 162 -12.29 3.11 -8.14
CA ALA A 162 -11.92 1.76 -7.76
C ALA A 162 -13.16 0.85 -7.64
N ILE A 163 -14.22 1.30 -6.97
CA ILE A 163 -15.47 0.54 -6.90
C ILE A 163 -16.10 0.36 -8.29
N ALA A 164 -16.08 1.39 -9.15
CA ALA A 164 -16.57 1.31 -10.51
C ALA A 164 -15.74 0.36 -11.40
N ALA A 165 -14.45 0.16 -11.09
CA ALA A 165 -13.59 -0.84 -11.71
C ALA A 165 -13.85 -2.27 -11.19
N GLY A 166 -14.63 -2.41 -10.13
CA GLY A 166 -15.06 -3.68 -9.55
C GLY A 166 -14.25 -4.14 -8.34
N PHE A 167 -13.31 -3.34 -7.81
CA PHE A 167 -12.52 -3.73 -6.64
C PHE A 167 -13.41 -4.01 -5.42
N ASP A 168 -12.99 -4.94 -4.57
CA ASP A 168 -13.71 -5.30 -3.34
C ASP A 168 -13.70 -4.17 -2.29
N GLY A 169 -12.74 -3.26 -2.43
CA GLY A 169 -12.52 -2.10 -1.57
C GLY A 169 -11.21 -1.40 -1.94
N VAL A 170 -10.72 -0.56 -1.03
CA VAL A 170 -9.46 0.17 -1.22
C VAL A 170 -8.57 0.09 0.02
N GLN A 171 -7.28 0.30 -0.16
CA GLN A 171 -6.34 0.58 0.92
C GLN A 171 -5.74 1.98 0.72
N ILE A 172 -5.84 2.86 1.70
CA ILE A 172 -5.19 4.18 1.66
C ILE A 172 -3.71 4.00 1.99
N HIS A 173 -2.83 4.46 1.10
CA HIS A 173 -1.39 4.41 1.34
C HIS A 173 -0.93 5.59 2.22
N ALA A 174 -0.84 5.37 3.53
CA ALA A 174 -0.38 6.33 4.52
C ALA A 174 0.99 5.97 5.14
N ALA A 175 1.90 5.48 4.30
CA ALA A 175 3.15 4.86 4.73
C ALA A 175 4.29 5.20 3.76
N ASN A 176 5.48 4.69 4.08
CA ASN A 176 6.67 4.66 3.24
C ASN A 176 7.17 6.04 2.78
N GLY A 177 6.88 7.08 3.54
CA GLY A 177 7.32 8.44 3.25
C GLY A 177 6.56 9.14 2.11
N TYR A 178 5.36 8.65 1.75
CA TYR A 178 4.46 9.32 0.79
C TYR A 178 3.60 10.40 1.45
N LEU A 179 2.69 11.05 0.71
CA LEU A 179 2.07 12.32 1.14
C LEU A 179 1.46 12.27 2.55
N ILE A 180 0.64 11.27 2.86
CA ILE A 180 0.02 11.21 4.19
C ILE A 180 1.07 10.96 5.28
N ASP A 181 2.07 10.10 5.03
CA ASP A 181 3.19 9.87 5.97
C ASP A 181 4.05 11.13 6.15
N GLN A 182 4.20 11.94 5.08
CA GLN A 182 4.87 13.23 5.12
C GLN A 182 4.15 14.23 6.03
N PHE A 183 2.82 14.15 6.14
CA PHE A 183 2.01 14.92 7.10
C PHE A 183 2.03 14.30 8.50
N LEU A 184 2.05 12.98 8.61
CA LEU A 184 2.06 12.30 9.90
C LEU A 184 3.32 12.63 10.68
N ARG A 185 4.51 12.59 10.07
CA ARG A 185 5.77 12.64 10.84
C ARG A 185 6.42 14.01 10.94
N ASP A 186 7.01 14.31 12.09
CA ASP A 186 7.63 15.59 12.41
C ASP A 186 8.97 15.84 11.70
N GLY A 187 9.62 14.80 11.15
CA GLY A 187 10.78 14.93 10.29
C GLY A 187 10.48 15.50 8.89
N SER A 188 9.21 15.65 8.52
CA SER A 188 8.78 16.22 7.23
C SER A 188 7.63 17.23 7.31
N ASN A 189 6.92 17.28 8.43
CA ASN A 189 5.83 18.23 8.67
C ASN A 189 6.26 19.34 9.64
N PHE A 190 6.64 20.49 9.06
CA PHE A 190 7.03 21.71 9.77
C PHE A 190 5.95 22.80 9.71
N ARG A 191 4.69 22.41 9.51
CA ARG A 191 3.58 23.37 9.43
C ARG A 191 3.26 23.96 10.80
N ASP A 192 2.81 25.20 10.79
CA ASP A 192 2.34 25.97 11.96
C ASP A 192 0.82 26.19 11.96
N ASP A 193 0.10 25.55 11.03
CA ASP A 193 -1.35 25.57 10.93
C ASP A 193 -2.00 24.30 11.52
N ARG A 194 -3.31 24.13 11.29
CA ARG A 194 -4.10 23.01 11.84
C ARG A 194 -3.68 21.62 11.36
N TYR A 195 -2.71 21.50 10.45
CA TYR A 195 -2.16 20.24 9.97
C TYR A 195 -0.72 19.98 10.44
N GLY A 196 -0.13 20.81 11.31
CA GLY A 196 1.20 20.57 11.89
C GLY A 196 1.31 20.91 13.37
N GLY A 197 2.50 20.70 13.92
CA GLY A 197 2.77 20.83 15.36
C GLY A 197 2.31 19.61 16.13
N SER A 198 1.15 19.70 16.80
CA SER A 198 0.65 18.63 17.67
C SER A 198 0.38 17.32 16.92
N ILE A 199 0.48 16.18 17.61
CA ILE A 199 0.12 14.86 17.05
C ILE A 199 -1.31 14.88 16.48
N GLU A 200 -2.26 15.50 17.17
CA GLU A 200 -3.64 15.66 16.68
C GLU A 200 -3.69 16.32 15.30
N ASN A 201 -2.96 17.42 15.12
CA ASN A 201 -2.90 18.13 13.84
C ASN A 201 -2.21 17.32 12.75
N ARG A 202 -1.13 16.59 13.08
CA ARG A 202 -0.41 15.75 12.12
C ARG A 202 -1.22 14.54 11.65
N VAL A 203 -2.04 13.96 12.54
CA VAL A 203 -2.98 12.88 12.23
C VAL A 203 -4.18 13.37 11.41
N ARG A 204 -4.51 14.68 11.45
CA ARG A 204 -5.71 15.25 10.83
C ARG A 204 -5.89 14.90 9.35
N LEU A 205 -4.83 14.96 8.54
CA LEU A 205 -4.95 14.64 7.11
C LEU A 205 -5.32 13.17 6.89
N LEU A 206 -4.70 12.24 7.62
CA LEU A 206 -5.05 10.82 7.59
C LEU A 206 -6.53 10.64 7.94
N THR A 207 -7.00 11.26 9.03
CA THR A 207 -8.40 11.16 9.46
C THR A 207 -9.37 11.72 8.42
N GLU A 208 -9.08 12.90 7.85
CA GLU A 208 -9.93 13.54 6.83
C GLU A 208 -9.99 12.71 5.53
N VAL A 209 -8.85 12.19 5.07
CA VAL A 209 -8.80 11.30 3.89
C VAL A 209 -9.57 10.00 4.17
N THR A 210 -9.34 9.35 5.31
CA THR A 210 -10.00 8.10 5.65
C THR A 210 -11.51 8.27 5.77
N ARG A 211 -12.00 9.34 6.40
CA ARG A 211 -13.44 9.65 6.44
C ARG A 211 -14.00 9.89 5.05
N THR A 212 -13.31 10.69 4.24
CA THR A 212 -13.73 10.97 2.85
C THR A 212 -13.89 9.69 2.04
N VAL A 213 -12.93 8.77 2.14
CA VAL A 213 -12.97 7.48 1.45
C VAL A 213 -14.08 6.58 2.03
N ALA A 214 -14.17 6.48 3.36
CA ALA A 214 -15.19 5.68 4.03
C ALA A 214 -16.61 6.16 3.71
N ASP A 215 -16.84 7.47 3.63
CA ASP A 215 -18.13 8.06 3.22
C ASP A 215 -18.45 7.75 1.76
N ALA A 216 -17.43 7.65 0.90
CA ALA A 216 -17.59 7.39 -0.53
C ALA A 216 -17.95 5.92 -0.83
N ILE A 217 -17.36 4.96 -0.11
CA ILE A 217 -17.43 3.53 -0.47
C ILE A 217 -17.80 2.58 0.68
N GLY A 218 -17.95 3.10 1.91
CA GLY A 218 -18.14 2.32 3.13
C GLY A 218 -16.83 2.11 3.92
N ALA A 219 -16.89 2.29 5.24
CA ALA A 219 -15.75 2.03 6.15
C ALA A 219 -15.33 0.55 6.12
N ASP A 220 -16.30 -0.36 5.96
CA ASP A 220 -16.10 -1.81 5.84
C ASP A 220 -15.44 -2.25 4.53
N ARG A 221 -15.19 -1.33 3.60
CA ARG A 221 -14.41 -1.52 2.35
C ARG A 221 -13.14 -0.67 2.31
N THR A 222 -12.81 0.01 3.40
CA THR A 222 -11.69 0.94 3.48
C THR A 222 -10.62 0.37 4.40
N GLY A 223 -9.43 0.10 3.89
CA GLY A 223 -8.25 -0.24 4.69
C GLY A 223 -7.22 0.89 4.69
N VAL A 224 -6.24 0.82 5.59
CA VAL A 224 -5.12 1.77 5.65
C VAL A 224 -3.81 1.03 5.80
N ARG A 225 -2.73 1.56 5.21
CA ARG A 225 -1.36 1.11 5.44
C ARG A 225 -0.54 2.16 6.18
N LEU A 226 0.15 1.75 7.24
CA LEU A 226 1.15 2.56 7.98
C LEU A 226 2.52 1.85 7.94
N SER A 227 3.60 2.59 8.19
CA SER A 227 4.95 2.04 8.35
C SER A 227 5.63 2.63 9.58
N PRO A 228 5.19 2.27 10.80
CA PRO A 228 5.42 3.07 12.00
C PRO A 228 6.89 3.28 12.39
N ASN A 229 7.75 2.30 12.13
CA ASN A 229 9.12 2.32 12.61
C ASN A 229 10.16 2.47 11.48
N GLY A 230 11.12 3.34 11.75
CA GLY A 230 12.27 3.58 10.87
C GLY A 230 12.05 4.65 9.82
N ALA A 231 13.15 5.36 9.51
CA ALA A 231 13.20 6.35 8.47
C ALA A 231 13.09 5.71 7.08
N ILE A 232 12.28 6.30 6.22
CA ILE A 232 12.15 5.87 4.82
C ILE A 232 11.90 7.09 3.93
N GLN A 233 12.66 7.19 2.84
CA GLN A 233 12.60 8.34 1.91
C GLN A 233 12.75 9.71 2.63
N GLY A 234 13.59 9.73 3.67
CA GLY A 234 13.86 10.91 4.50
C GLY A 234 12.68 11.36 5.38
N VAL A 235 11.69 10.50 5.60
CA VAL A 235 10.56 10.74 6.52
C VAL A 235 10.78 9.86 7.75
N ASP A 236 10.82 10.49 8.92
CA ASP A 236 10.99 9.84 10.23
C ASP A 236 10.25 10.64 11.31
N ASP A 237 9.96 10.02 12.45
CA ASP A 237 9.30 10.67 13.58
C ASP A 237 10.11 10.58 14.87
N SER A 238 10.07 11.62 15.69
CA SER A 238 10.76 11.64 16.99
C SER A 238 10.06 10.81 18.09
N ASP A 239 8.75 10.57 17.98
CA ASP A 239 7.95 9.77 18.93
C ASP A 239 6.89 8.92 18.20
N PRO A 240 7.33 7.87 17.47
CA PRO A 240 6.45 7.05 16.64
C PRO A 240 5.40 6.30 17.46
N ASP A 241 5.68 5.88 18.70
CA ASP A 241 4.69 5.22 19.56
C ASP A 241 3.49 6.13 19.83
N ALA A 242 3.73 7.37 20.24
CA ALA A 242 2.66 8.32 20.52
C ALA A 242 1.90 8.70 19.25
N LEU A 243 2.62 8.99 18.15
CA LEU A 243 2.02 9.36 16.87
C LEU A 243 1.13 8.25 16.31
N PHE A 244 1.69 7.04 16.17
CA PHE A 244 0.98 5.95 15.51
C PHE A 244 -0.06 5.29 16.41
N GLY A 245 0.08 5.38 17.74
CA GLY A 245 -1.01 5.07 18.68
C GLY A 245 -2.21 5.99 18.49
N ALA A 246 -1.99 7.31 18.37
CA ALA A 246 -3.06 8.27 18.10
C ALA A 246 -3.69 8.08 16.71
N ALA A 247 -2.87 7.79 15.69
CA ALA A 247 -3.36 7.45 14.35
C ALA A 247 -4.24 6.20 14.37
N ALA A 248 -3.81 5.15 15.06
CA ALA A 248 -4.57 3.90 15.21
C ALA A 248 -5.93 4.12 15.90
N ALA A 249 -5.96 4.92 16.98
CA ALA A 249 -7.21 5.27 17.66
C ALA A 249 -8.18 6.01 16.72
N ALA A 250 -7.70 7.02 15.98
CA ALA A 250 -8.51 7.76 15.02
C ALA A 250 -9.06 6.88 13.89
N LEU A 251 -8.28 5.88 13.44
CA LEU A 251 -8.72 4.89 12.45
C LEU A 251 -9.73 3.89 13.04
N SER A 252 -9.56 3.51 14.32
CA SER A 252 -10.51 2.65 15.06
C SER A 252 -11.88 3.32 15.17
N GLU A 253 -11.91 4.62 15.51
CA GLU A 253 -13.15 5.41 15.60
C GLU A 253 -13.94 5.45 14.28
N ILE A 254 -13.25 5.43 13.13
CA ILE A 254 -13.90 5.40 11.82
C ILE A 254 -14.45 3.99 11.51
N GLY A 255 -13.91 2.95 12.12
CA GLY A 255 -14.32 1.56 11.88
C GLY A 255 -13.83 1.01 10.54
N ILE A 256 -12.60 1.34 10.14
CA ILE A 256 -12.00 0.85 8.89
C ILE A 256 -11.91 -0.69 8.85
N ALA A 257 -11.96 -1.26 7.65
CA ALA A 257 -11.97 -2.70 7.42
C ALA A 257 -10.73 -3.42 7.96
N PHE A 258 -9.53 -2.85 7.77
CA PHE A 258 -8.27 -3.36 8.31
C PHE A 258 -7.17 -2.30 8.35
N LEU A 259 -6.18 -2.54 9.20
CA LEU A 259 -4.95 -1.76 9.26
C LEU A 259 -3.75 -2.67 8.93
N GLU A 260 -2.97 -2.32 7.91
CA GLU A 260 -1.71 -2.99 7.58
C GLU A 260 -0.50 -2.19 8.10
N LEU A 261 0.42 -2.87 8.78
CA LEU A 261 1.67 -2.29 9.26
C LEU A 261 2.87 -2.92 8.56
N ARG A 262 3.70 -2.10 7.91
CA ARG A 262 5.04 -2.50 7.46
C ARG A 262 6.06 -2.15 8.55
N GLU A 263 6.66 -3.16 9.15
CA GLU A 263 7.59 -2.96 10.28
C GLU A 263 8.91 -3.72 10.10
N PRO A 264 9.95 -3.11 9.52
CA PRO A 264 11.26 -3.74 9.46
C PRO A 264 11.91 -3.83 10.85
N GLY A 265 12.65 -4.90 11.10
CA GLY A 265 13.53 -5.03 12.27
C GLY A 265 14.92 -4.41 12.04
N PRO A 266 15.84 -4.52 13.01
CA PRO A 266 17.22 -4.04 12.87
C PRO A 266 18.00 -4.78 11.78
N GLU A 267 17.66 -6.04 11.54
CA GLU A 267 18.21 -6.88 10.46
C GLU A 267 17.27 -6.97 9.25
N GLY A 268 16.35 -6.00 9.11
CA GLY A 268 15.38 -5.98 8.02
C GLY A 268 16.02 -6.00 6.64
N THR A 269 15.43 -6.75 5.71
CA THR A 269 16.01 -6.94 4.37
C THR A 269 15.35 -6.07 3.29
N PHE A 270 14.37 -5.25 3.70
CA PHE A 270 13.78 -4.19 2.88
C PHE A 270 13.50 -2.98 3.77
N GLY A 271 14.56 -2.22 4.06
CA GLY A 271 14.59 -1.21 5.12
C GLY A 271 14.97 -1.84 6.47
N THR A 272 15.50 -1.02 7.38
CA THR A 272 15.88 -1.41 8.74
C THR A 272 15.39 -0.37 9.73
N SER A 273 15.15 -0.78 10.97
CA SER A 273 14.82 0.12 12.07
C SER A 273 15.47 -0.34 13.35
N ASN A 274 16.07 0.60 14.09
CA ASN A 274 16.52 0.37 15.47
C ASN A 274 15.41 0.66 16.48
N HIS A 275 14.33 1.33 16.06
CA HIS A 275 13.12 1.47 16.85
C HIS A 275 12.32 0.16 16.77
N ALA A 276 11.87 -0.34 17.92
CA ALA A 276 11.10 -1.57 18.02
C ALA A 276 9.79 -1.49 17.21
N PRO A 277 9.17 -2.63 16.85
CA PRO A 277 7.84 -2.62 16.25
C PRO A 277 6.83 -1.90 17.15
N VAL A 278 6.03 -1.02 16.56
CA VAL A 278 4.96 -0.23 17.20
C VAL A 278 3.63 -0.99 17.16
N ALA A 279 3.54 -2.11 16.43
CA ALA A 279 2.37 -2.99 16.40
C ALA A 279 1.73 -3.26 17.77
N PRO A 280 2.46 -3.51 18.89
CA PRO A 280 1.83 -3.69 20.19
C PRO A 280 1.03 -2.46 20.67
N THR A 281 1.59 -1.26 20.49
CA THR A 281 0.94 0.02 20.79
C THR A 281 -0.31 0.21 19.93
N ILE A 282 -0.20 -0.07 18.63
CA ILE A 282 -1.31 0.03 17.68
C ILE A 282 -2.41 -1.00 17.97
N LYS A 283 -2.06 -2.25 18.28
CA LYS A 283 -3.02 -3.31 18.59
C LYS A 283 -3.85 -2.99 19.84
N ALA A 284 -3.28 -2.25 20.80
CA ALA A 284 -4.01 -1.78 21.98
C ALA A 284 -4.99 -0.62 21.68
N ALA A 285 -4.79 0.10 20.58
CA ALA A 285 -5.58 1.28 20.20
C ALA A 285 -6.54 1.05 19.01
N PHE A 286 -6.50 -0.13 18.37
CA PHE A 286 -7.26 -0.45 17.17
C PHE A 286 -8.08 -1.73 17.34
N ASP A 287 -9.39 -1.62 17.20
CA ASP A 287 -10.34 -2.71 17.43
C ASP A 287 -10.54 -3.64 16.21
N GLY A 288 -10.07 -3.23 15.04
CA GLY A 288 -10.24 -3.95 13.78
C GLY A 288 -9.15 -5.01 13.49
N PRO A 289 -9.28 -5.74 12.36
CA PRO A 289 -8.25 -6.67 11.89
C PRO A 289 -6.91 -5.98 11.62
N LEU A 290 -5.86 -6.46 12.28
CA LEU A 290 -4.49 -5.99 12.10
C LEU A 290 -3.71 -6.94 11.18
N VAL A 291 -3.07 -6.39 10.15
CA VAL A 291 -2.26 -7.12 9.18
C VAL A 291 -0.80 -6.71 9.33
N LEU A 292 0.11 -7.64 9.59
CA LEU A 292 1.54 -7.32 9.69
C LEU A 292 2.29 -7.68 8.42
N ASN A 293 3.33 -6.89 8.13
CA ASN A 293 4.19 -7.01 6.95
C ASN A 293 5.65 -6.72 7.32
N SER A 294 6.56 -7.32 6.53
CA SER A 294 8.03 -7.22 6.55
C SER A 294 8.72 -8.45 7.12
N ASP A 295 9.54 -9.11 6.29
CA ASP A 295 10.46 -10.21 6.64
C ASP A 295 9.85 -11.44 7.34
N TYR A 296 8.54 -11.68 7.16
CA TYR A 296 7.88 -12.92 7.57
C TYR A 296 8.15 -14.08 6.60
N ASP A 297 8.40 -15.24 7.19
CA ASP A 297 8.28 -16.56 6.57
C ASP A 297 7.06 -17.31 7.14
N GLY A 298 6.77 -18.52 6.65
CA GLY A 298 5.62 -19.32 7.11
C GLY A 298 5.61 -19.56 8.63
N PRO A 299 6.69 -20.12 9.22
CA PRO A 299 6.78 -20.34 10.67
C PRO A 299 6.63 -19.06 11.51
N LYS A 300 7.31 -17.97 11.15
CA LYS A 300 7.21 -16.69 11.87
C LYS A 300 5.80 -16.10 11.77
N ALA A 301 5.20 -16.16 10.59
CA ALA A 301 3.84 -15.70 10.35
C ALA A 301 2.83 -16.46 11.22
N GLN A 302 2.93 -17.80 11.29
CA GLN A 302 2.06 -18.60 12.15
C GLN A 302 2.27 -18.27 13.64
N ALA A 303 3.52 -18.10 14.09
CA ALA A 303 3.80 -17.74 15.48
C ALA A 303 3.18 -16.40 15.90
N VAL A 304 3.13 -15.42 15.00
CA VAL A 304 2.45 -14.12 15.25
C VAL A 304 0.94 -14.28 15.38
N LEU A 305 0.31 -15.14 14.56
CA LEU A 305 -1.11 -15.44 14.67
C LEU A 305 -1.44 -16.20 15.97
N ASP A 306 -0.60 -17.17 16.34
CA ASP A 306 -0.74 -17.93 17.58
C ASP A 306 -0.64 -17.03 18.82
N ALA A 307 0.23 -16.02 18.76
CA ALA A 307 0.39 -15.02 19.82
C ALA A 307 -0.72 -13.94 19.84
N GLY A 308 -1.67 -13.95 18.89
CA GLY A 308 -2.73 -12.95 18.79
C GLY A 308 -2.23 -11.54 18.42
N GLN A 309 -1.01 -11.45 17.89
CA GLN A 309 -0.37 -10.17 17.55
C GLN A 309 -0.87 -9.60 16.22
N ALA A 310 -1.38 -10.46 15.33
CA ALA A 310 -1.98 -10.08 14.07
C ALA A 310 -3.15 -11.00 13.74
N ASP A 311 -4.00 -10.55 12.82
CA ASP A 311 -5.14 -11.29 12.30
C ASP A 311 -4.84 -11.89 10.92
N ALA A 312 -3.92 -11.29 10.15
CA ALA A 312 -3.36 -11.83 8.92
C ALA A 312 -1.93 -11.32 8.67
N ILE A 313 -1.23 -11.92 7.72
CA ILE A 313 0.15 -11.52 7.35
C ILE A 313 0.20 -11.22 5.86
N ALA A 314 0.74 -10.06 5.50
CA ALA A 314 0.95 -9.66 4.12
C ALA A 314 2.40 -9.95 3.69
N PHE A 315 2.56 -10.62 2.55
CA PHE A 315 3.85 -11.01 1.98
C PHE A 315 4.11 -10.21 0.70
N GLY A 316 5.30 -9.59 0.61
CA GLY A 316 5.73 -8.83 -0.56
C GLY A 316 6.54 -9.69 -1.52
N ARG A 317 7.88 -9.60 -1.42
CA ARG A 317 8.85 -10.33 -2.26
C ARG A 317 8.53 -11.82 -2.47
N PRO A 318 8.07 -12.59 -1.46
CA PRO A 318 7.65 -13.97 -1.71
C PRO A 318 6.57 -14.11 -2.79
N PHE A 319 5.55 -13.24 -2.82
CA PHE A 319 4.53 -13.23 -3.87
C PHE A 319 5.05 -12.77 -5.24
N ILE A 320 6.17 -12.04 -5.32
CA ILE A 320 6.77 -11.72 -6.64
C ILE A 320 7.12 -13.02 -7.36
N ALA A 321 7.80 -13.94 -6.69
CA ALA A 321 8.31 -15.17 -7.30
C ALA A 321 7.42 -16.41 -7.12
N ASN A 322 6.43 -16.35 -6.24
CA ASN A 322 5.60 -17.50 -5.88
C ASN A 322 4.11 -17.13 -6.07
N PRO A 323 3.56 -17.28 -7.28
CA PRO A 323 2.14 -16.98 -7.52
C PRO A 323 1.19 -17.81 -6.64
N ASP A 324 1.60 -19.05 -6.34
CA ASP A 324 0.93 -20.04 -5.48
C ASP A 324 1.46 -20.05 -4.04
N LEU A 325 1.95 -18.89 -3.54
CA LEU A 325 2.56 -18.77 -2.21
C LEU A 325 1.71 -19.38 -1.08
N PRO A 326 0.38 -19.18 -1.01
CA PRO A 326 -0.43 -19.75 0.07
C PRO A 326 -0.28 -21.25 0.19
N ALA A 327 -0.37 -21.96 -0.93
CA ALA A 327 -0.22 -23.41 -0.94
C ALA A 327 1.20 -23.84 -0.53
N ARG A 328 2.23 -23.13 -0.99
CA ARG A 328 3.62 -23.43 -0.60
C ARG A 328 3.85 -23.25 0.89
N LEU A 329 3.33 -22.18 1.49
CA LEU A 329 3.48 -21.93 2.92
C LEU A 329 2.73 -22.97 3.77
N ILE A 330 1.52 -23.36 3.36
CA ILE A 330 0.72 -24.37 4.06
C ILE A 330 1.39 -25.75 4.01
N GLU A 331 1.99 -26.11 2.87
CA GLU A 331 2.64 -27.41 2.68
C GLU A 331 4.11 -27.45 3.10
N GLY A 332 4.70 -26.30 3.45
CA GLY A 332 6.14 -26.18 3.71
C GLY A 332 7.00 -26.42 2.47
N ALA A 333 6.50 -26.13 1.28
CA ALA A 333 7.20 -26.33 0.03
C ALA A 333 8.29 -25.26 -0.20
N PRO A 334 9.37 -25.57 -0.95
CA PRO A 334 10.39 -24.60 -1.30
C PRO A 334 9.83 -23.38 -2.04
N LEU A 335 10.33 -22.20 -1.70
CA LEU A 335 9.98 -20.95 -2.36
C LEU A 335 10.97 -20.64 -3.50
N ASN A 336 10.43 -20.22 -4.64
CA ASN A 336 11.20 -19.61 -5.70
C ASN A 336 11.84 -18.31 -5.18
N LYS A 337 13.04 -18.00 -5.67
CA LYS A 337 13.74 -16.74 -5.40
C LYS A 337 13.32 -15.68 -6.42
N ASP A 338 13.05 -14.47 -5.95
CA ASP A 338 12.76 -13.32 -6.80
C ASP A 338 14.04 -12.72 -7.43
N GLU A 339 13.86 -12.01 -8.54
CA GLU A 339 14.95 -11.36 -9.27
C GLU A 339 14.77 -9.84 -9.19
N GLN A 340 15.65 -9.19 -8.43
CA GLN A 340 15.52 -7.75 -8.15
C GLN A 340 15.64 -6.90 -9.41
N LYS A 341 16.41 -7.34 -10.42
CA LYS A 341 16.56 -6.62 -11.69
C LYS A 341 15.24 -6.46 -12.46
N THR A 342 14.28 -7.35 -12.23
CA THR A 342 12.99 -7.37 -12.92
C THR A 342 11.84 -6.87 -12.06
N TRP A 343 12.08 -6.43 -10.83
CA TRP A 343 11.01 -5.88 -9.97
C TRP A 343 10.26 -4.73 -10.64
N TYR A 344 10.96 -3.86 -11.36
CA TYR A 344 10.42 -2.63 -11.96
C TYR A 344 10.66 -2.50 -13.48
N SER A 345 11.03 -3.60 -14.16
CA SER A 345 11.09 -3.64 -15.63
C SER A 345 9.68 -3.67 -16.25
N GLN A 346 9.54 -3.51 -17.57
CA GLN A 346 8.24 -3.52 -18.25
C GLN A 346 7.84 -4.89 -18.83
N GLY A 347 8.80 -5.78 -19.05
CA GLY A 347 8.58 -7.08 -19.70
C GLY A 347 7.90 -8.13 -18.81
N PRO A 348 7.49 -9.26 -19.43
CA PRO A 348 6.94 -10.42 -18.73
C PRO A 348 7.97 -11.14 -17.82
N GLU A 349 9.26 -10.94 -18.08
CA GLU A 349 10.34 -11.60 -17.36
C GLU A 349 10.41 -11.13 -15.89
N GLY A 350 10.43 -12.09 -14.97
CA GLY A 350 10.31 -11.84 -13.53
C GLY A 350 8.98 -11.20 -13.12
N TYR A 351 7.92 -11.45 -13.88
CA TYR A 351 6.57 -10.94 -13.61
C TYR A 351 5.54 -12.08 -13.63
N ILE A 352 5.32 -12.67 -14.82
CA ILE A 352 4.34 -13.74 -15.06
C ILE A 352 4.98 -15.09 -15.39
N ASP A 353 6.30 -15.16 -15.51
CA ASP A 353 7.07 -16.33 -15.91
C ASP A 353 7.62 -17.16 -14.74
N TYR A 354 7.28 -16.79 -13.50
CA TYR A 354 7.65 -17.60 -12.32
C TYR A 354 6.85 -18.90 -12.28
N PRO A 355 7.50 -20.06 -12.07
CA PRO A 355 6.83 -21.35 -12.11
C PRO A 355 5.92 -21.55 -10.90
N VAL A 356 4.69 -22.02 -11.14
CA VAL A 356 3.84 -22.64 -10.11
C VAL A 356 4.38 -24.03 -9.74
N ARG A 357 4.01 -24.54 -8.57
CA ARG A 357 4.35 -25.92 -8.16
C ARG A 357 3.78 -26.94 -9.14
N SER A 358 4.51 -28.03 -9.38
CA SER A 358 4.05 -29.16 -10.18
C SER A 358 2.77 -29.77 -9.59
N GLY A 359 1.69 -29.79 -10.38
CA GLY A 359 0.38 -30.29 -9.95
C GLY A 359 -0.64 -29.21 -9.58
N ALA A 360 -0.23 -27.94 -9.46
CA ALA A 360 -1.16 -26.83 -9.55
C ALA A 360 -1.64 -26.73 -11.01
N ARG A 361 -2.94 -26.91 -11.27
CA ARG A 361 -3.48 -26.56 -12.57
C ARG A 361 -3.26 -25.05 -12.73
N ALA A 362 -2.47 -24.66 -13.73
CA ALA A 362 -2.53 -23.30 -14.24
C ALA A 362 -4.00 -23.05 -14.61
N ALA A 363 -4.64 -22.14 -13.87
CA ALA A 363 -6.05 -21.79 -14.04
C ALA A 363 -6.25 -21.00 -15.33
#